data_AF-A0A291T8B9-F1
#
_entry.id   AF-A0A291T8B9-F1
#
_cell.length_a   1.000
_cell.length_b   1.000
_cell.length_c   1.000
_cell.angle_alpha   90.00
_cell.angle_beta   90.00
_cell.angle_gamma   90.00
#
_symmetry.space_group_name_H-M   'P 1'
#
loop_
_entity.id
_entity.type
_entity.pdbx_description
1 polymer ?
#
loop_
_entity_poly.entity_id
_entity_poly.type
_entity_poly.pdbx_seq_one_letter_code
_entity_poly.pdbx_strand_id
1 'polypeptide(L)'
;MEIKPGTKIPKPVITQEECDAYSAVVDAITAHNAAAAVGEALWSMDDQPEAYAVVEAGTQPDPADAPKPTPTLEERLATVESAQTQMAQLPETLAALQKENEMLKQCLLEMSETVYA
;
A
#
# COMPACT_ATOMS: atom_id res chain seq x y z
N MET A 1 -34.25 3.24 8.60
CA MET A 1 -34.73 2.47 7.44
C MET A 1 -33.81 1.27 7.31
N GLU A 2 -34.34 0.05 7.25
CA GLU A 2 -33.53 -1.12 6.92
C GLU A 2 -33.53 -1.29 5.40
N ILE A 3 -32.36 -1.13 4.77
CA ILE A 3 -32.18 -1.37 3.33
C ILE A 3 -31.38 -2.65 3.14
N LYS A 4 -31.52 -3.27 1.96
CA LYS A 4 -30.77 -4.47 1.57
C LYS A 4 -30.50 -4.43 0.06
N PRO A 5 -29.56 -5.23 -0.45
CA PRO A 5 -29.41 -5.42 -1.88
C PRO A 5 -30.75 -5.77 -2.53
N GLY A 6 -31.06 -5.12 -3.65
CA GLY A 6 -32.34 -5.22 -4.36
C GLY A 6 -33.40 -4.20 -3.97
N THR A 7 -33.17 -3.34 -2.96
CA THR A 7 -34.00 -2.14 -2.75
C THR A 7 -33.92 -1.24 -4.00
N LYS A 8 -35.07 -0.79 -4.51
CA LYS A 8 -35.17 0.03 -5.72
C LYS A 8 -35.94 1.32 -5.48
N ILE A 9 -35.46 2.41 -6.06
CA ILE A 9 -36.14 3.70 -6.13
C ILE A 9 -36.46 3.95 -7.60
N PRO A 10 -37.74 3.95 -8.01
CA PRO A 10 -38.12 4.11 -9.41
C PRO A 10 -37.74 5.51 -9.91
N LYS A 11 -37.44 5.58 -11.20
CA LYS A 11 -37.25 6.84 -11.92
C LYS A 11 -38.49 7.19 -12.75
N PRO A 12 -38.71 8.48 -13.06
CA PRO A 12 -37.96 9.62 -12.55
C PRO A 12 -38.29 9.90 -11.08
N VAL A 13 -37.29 10.37 -10.32
CA VAL A 13 -37.48 10.94 -8.99
C VAL A 13 -37.92 12.39 -9.21
N ILE A 14 -39.19 12.71 -8.94
CA ILE A 14 -39.80 14.02 -9.22
C ILE A 14 -40.23 14.71 -7.93
N THR A 15 -40.80 13.99 -6.97
CA THR A 15 -41.36 14.59 -5.76
C THR A 15 -40.31 14.76 -4.67
N GLN A 16 -40.58 15.65 -3.70
CA GLN A 16 -39.69 15.83 -2.56
C GLN A 16 -39.59 14.55 -1.74
N GLU A 17 -40.69 13.84 -1.56
CA GLU A 17 -40.73 12.57 -0.83
C GLU A 17 -39.86 11.50 -1.50
N GLU A 18 -39.80 11.47 -2.83
CA GLU A 18 -38.93 10.56 -3.57
C GLU A 18 -37.44 10.95 -3.43
N CYS A 19 -37.12 12.24 -3.40
CA CYS A 19 -35.77 12.74 -3.10
C CYS A 19 -35.33 12.41 -1.67
N ASP A 20 -36.24 12.54 -0.70
CA ASP A 20 -35.98 12.20 0.70
C ASP A 20 -35.75 10.69 0.85
N ALA A 21 -36.52 9.88 0.13
CA ALA A 21 -36.32 8.43 0.08
C ALA A 21 -34.95 8.06 -0.51
N TYR A 22 -34.52 8.72 -1.59
CA TYR A 22 -33.18 8.53 -2.15
C TYR A 22 -32.09 8.86 -1.14
N SER A 23 -32.20 10.02 -0.48
CA SER A 23 -31.24 10.47 0.53
C SER A 23 -31.18 9.50 1.70
N ALA A 24 -32.33 9.03 2.19
CA ALA A 24 -32.39 8.05 3.28
C ALA A 24 -31.73 6.71 2.93
N VAL A 25 -31.85 6.26 1.67
CA VAL A 25 -31.15 5.04 1.22
C VAL A 25 -29.65 5.28 1.14
N VAL A 26 -29.18 6.41 0.62
CA VAL A 26 -27.74 6.74 0.57
C VAL A 26 -27.14 6.85 1.97
N ASP A 27 -27.84 7.48 2.91
CA ASP A 27 -27.41 7.57 4.31
C ASP A 27 -27.34 6.18 4.96
N ALA A 28 -28.31 5.31 4.67
CA ALA A 28 -28.31 3.94 5.17
C ALA A 28 -27.19 3.09 4.55
N ILE A 29 -26.86 3.26 3.25
CA ILE A 29 -25.67 2.62 2.63
C ILE A 29 -24.41 3.08 3.34
N THR A 30 -24.29 4.39 3.58
CA THR A 30 -23.12 4.98 4.24
C THR A 30 -22.95 4.43 5.66
N ALA A 31 -24.04 4.36 6.43
CA ALA A 31 -24.03 3.80 7.78
C ALA A 31 -23.69 2.31 7.79
N HIS A 32 -24.23 1.53 6.84
CA HIS A 32 -23.92 0.10 6.67
C HIS A 32 -22.43 -0.11 6.38
N ASN A 33 -21.90 0.60 5.37
CA ASN A 33 -20.50 0.47 4.96
C ASN A 33 -19.53 0.95 6.06
N ALA A 34 -19.89 1.97 6.82
CA ALA A 34 -19.08 2.46 7.94
C ALA A 34 -19.03 1.47 9.12
N ALA A 35 -20.07 0.67 9.31
CA ALA A 35 -20.14 -0.36 10.35
C ALA A 35 -19.61 -1.73 9.90
N ALA A 36 -19.38 -1.92 8.59
CA ALA A 36 -18.94 -3.17 8.02
C ALA A 36 -17.56 -3.61 8.55
N ALA A 37 -17.48 -4.84 9.05
CA ALA A 37 -16.21 -5.46 9.41
C ALA A 37 -15.45 -5.92 8.16
N VAL A 38 -14.13 -6.14 8.29
CA VAL A 38 -13.28 -6.67 7.20
C VAL A 38 -13.88 -7.96 6.63
N GLY A 39 -14.05 -8.01 5.31
CA GLY A 39 -14.67 -9.13 4.60
C GLY A 39 -16.21 -9.09 4.52
N GLU A 40 -16.88 -8.18 5.23
CA GLU A 40 -18.34 -8.02 5.11
C GLU A 40 -18.72 -7.27 3.83
N ALA A 41 -19.92 -7.56 3.31
CA ALA A 41 -20.40 -6.98 2.06
C ALA A 41 -20.61 -5.47 2.19
N LEU A 42 -20.02 -4.72 1.27
CA LEU A 42 -20.30 -3.31 1.07
C LEU A 42 -21.42 -3.16 0.05
N TRP A 43 -22.18 -2.08 0.17
CA TRP A 43 -23.26 -1.75 -0.76
C TRP A 43 -22.97 -0.47 -1.51
N SER A 44 -23.54 -0.35 -2.71
CA SER A 44 -23.54 0.88 -3.49
C SER A 44 -24.91 1.12 -4.12
N MET A 45 -25.12 2.35 -4.59
CA MET A 45 -26.28 2.69 -5.41
C MET A 45 -25.90 2.56 -6.88
N ASP A 46 -26.50 1.60 -7.58
CA ASP A 46 -26.40 1.43 -9.03
C ASP A 46 -27.43 2.32 -9.74
N ASP A 47 -26.97 3.01 -10.79
CA ASP A 47 -27.76 3.96 -11.55
C ASP A 47 -28.36 3.29 -12.79
N GLN A 48 -29.53 2.63 -12.63
CA GLN A 48 -30.18 1.89 -13.73
C GLN A 48 -31.13 2.81 -14.52
N PRO A 49 -31.46 2.47 -15.78
CA PRO A 49 -32.34 3.30 -16.61
C PRO A 49 -33.70 3.59 -15.98
N GLU A 50 -34.29 2.60 -15.29
CA GLU A 50 -35.64 2.67 -14.73
C GLU A 50 -35.67 2.90 -13.20
N ALA A 51 -34.53 2.75 -12.51
CA ALA A 51 -34.46 2.86 -11.06
C ALA A 51 -33.04 3.11 -10.56
N TYR A 52 -32.91 3.65 -9.35
CA TYR A 52 -31.70 3.51 -8.53
C TYR A 52 -31.81 2.23 -7.71
N ALA A 53 -30.82 1.35 -7.76
CA ALA A 53 -30.86 0.06 -7.10
C ALA A 53 -29.70 -0.11 -6.13
N VAL A 54 -29.99 -0.56 -4.90
CA VAL A 54 -28.94 -0.95 -3.96
C VAL A 54 -28.37 -2.29 -4.42
N VAL A 55 -27.06 -2.34 -4.64
CA VAL A 55 -26.35 -3.54 -5.10
C VAL A 55 -25.17 -3.86 -4.18
N GLU A 56 -24.71 -5.10 -4.20
CA GLU A 56 -23.45 -5.47 -3.54
C GLU A 56 -22.26 -4.90 -4.32
N ALA A 57 -21.34 -4.26 -3.61
CA ALA A 57 -20.21 -3.52 -4.14
C ALA A 57 -18.86 -4.10 -3.68
N GLY A 58 -18.82 -5.43 -3.52
CA GLY A 58 -17.67 -6.14 -2.97
C GLY A 58 -17.69 -6.19 -1.45
N THR A 59 -16.52 -6.32 -0.84
CA THR A 59 -16.36 -6.49 0.61
C THR A 59 -15.43 -5.43 1.19
N GLN A 60 -15.58 -5.14 2.48
CA GLN A 60 -14.69 -4.25 3.20
C GLN A 60 -13.25 -4.80 3.14
N PRO A 61 -12.29 -4.06 2.57
CA PRO A 61 -10.93 -4.54 2.44
C PRO A 61 -10.25 -4.62 3.80
N ASP A 62 -9.28 -5.53 3.94
CA ASP A 62 -8.38 -5.51 5.10
C ASP A 62 -7.50 -4.26 5.01
N PRO A 63 -7.36 -3.46 6.08
CA PRO A 63 -6.40 -2.36 6.12
C PRO A 63 -4.96 -2.77 5.77
N ALA A 64 -4.58 -4.03 5.98
CA ALA A 64 -3.29 -4.58 5.57
C ALA A 64 -3.15 -4.78 4.05
N ASP A 65 -4.26 -4.94 3.33
CA ASP A 65 -4.30 -5.03 1.87
C ASP A 65 -4.30 -3.64 1.20
N ALA A 66 -4.42 -2.57 1.99
CA ALA A 66 -4.29 -1.21 1.47
C ALA A 66 -2.93 -1.06 0.77
N PRO A 67 -2.87 -0.42 -0.40
CA PRO A 67 -1.61 -0.14 -1.06
C PRO A 67 -0.68 0.59 -0.09
N LYS A 68 0.56 0.10 0.04
CA LYS A 68 1.57 0.82 0.81
C LYS A 68 1.67 2.25 0.28
N PRO A 69 1.82 3.25 1.16
CA PRO A 69 2.03 4.63 0.74
C PRO A 69 3.17 4.69 -0.27
N THR A 70 2.94 5.36 -1.38
CA THR A 70 4.03 5.68 -2.32
C THR A 70 5.03 6.56 -1.59
N PRO A 71 6.33 6.22 -1.55
CA PRO A 71 7.33 7.05 -0.88
C PRO A 71 7.37 8.46 -1.47
N THR A 72 7.60 9.46 -0.63
CA THR A 72 7.69 10.86 -1.06
C THR A 72 8.92 11.10 -1.92
N LEU A 73 8.95 12.24 -2.62
CA LEU A 73 10.13 12.63 -3.38
C LEU A 73 11.35 12.83 -2.47
N GLU A 74 11.16 13.35 -1.25
CA GLU A 74 12.25 13.52 -0.29
C GLU A 74 12.82 12.17 0.16
N GLU A 75 11.96 11.20 0.47
CA GLU A 75 12.37 9.85 0.86
C GLU A 75 13.15 9.15 -0.25
N ARG A 76 12.70 9.33 -1.50
CA ARG A 76 13.40 8.79 -2.68
C ARG A 76 14.75 9.47 -2.91
N LEU A 77 14.85 10.79 -2.72
CA LEU A 77 16.10 11.53 -2.84
C LEU A 77 17.10 11.11 -1.77
N ALA A 78 16.68 11.01 -0.50
CA ALA A 78 17.54 10.55 0.59
C ALA A 78 18.10 9.14 0.33
N THR A 79 17.28 8.25 -0.26
CA THR A 79 17.72 6.91 -0.66
C THR A 79 18.79 6.95 -1.75
N VAL A 80 18.60 7.80 -2.78
CA VAL A 80 19.56 7.97 -3.87
C VAL A 80 20.86 8.59 -3.38
N GLU A 81 20.79 9.61 -2.52
CA GLU A 81 21.96 10.26 -1.93
C GLU A 81 22.76 9.30 -1.04
N SER A 82 22.07 8.49 -0.23
CA SER A 82 22.71 7.45 0.58
C SER A 82 23.40 6.40 -0.31
N ALA A 83 22.72 5.93 -1.36
CA ALA A 83 23.29 4.98 -2.31
C ALA A 83 24.51 5.57 -3.02
N GLN A 84 24.43 6.84 -3.44
CA GLN A 84 25.55 7.54 -4.09
C GLN A 84 26.74 7.70 -3.15
N THR A 85 26.51 8.01 -1.87
CA THR A 85 27.55 8.10 -0.86
C THR A 85 28.23 6.74 -0.64
N GLN A 86 27.45 5.66 -0.54
CA GLN A 86 28.00 4.30 -0.41
C GLN A 86 28.81 3.90 -1.64
N MET A 87 28.34 4.23 -2.85
CA MET A 87 29.08 3.98 -4.08
C MET A 87 30.38 4.78 -4.14
N ALA A 88 30.39 6.02 -3.65
CA ALA A 88 31.59 6.85 -3.60
C ALA A 88 32.65 6.31 -2.63
N GLN A 89 32.24 5.62 -1.56
CA GLN A 89 33.15 5.00 -0.58
C GLN A 89 33.69 3.62 -1.01
N LEU A 90 33.09 3.01 -2.04
CA LEU A 90 33.47 1.68 -2.49
C LEU A 90 34.93 1.57 -2.95
N PRO A 91 35.52 2.52 -3.72
CA PRO A 91 36.92 2.44 -4.12
C PRO A 91 37.90 2.47 -2.94
N GLU A 92 37.64 3.33 -1.95
CA GLU A 92 38.46 3.41 -0.74
C GLU A 92 38.38 2.12 0.09
N THR A 93 37.17 1.59 0.23
CA THR A 93 36.93 0.31 0.92
C THR A 93 37.65 -0.84 0.22
N LEU A 94 37.60 -0.88 -1.11
CA LEU A 94 38.32 -1.88 -1.91
C LEU A 94 39.83 -1.74 -1.77
N ALA A 95 40.37 -0.53 -1.78
CA ALA A 95 41.80 -0.29 -1.60
C ALA A 95 42.27 -0.71 -0.20
N ALA A 96 41.48 -0.44 0.84
CA ALA A 96 41.76 -0.88 2.21
C ALA A 96 41.79 -2.42 2.30
N LEU A 97 40.78 -3.10 1.75
CA LEU A 97 40.73 -4.56 1.72
C LEU A 97 41.87 -5.18 0.91
N GLN A 98 42.26 -4.57 -0.20
CA GLN A 98 43.42 -5.01 -1.00
C GLN A 98 44.71 -4.95 -0.19
N LYS A 99 44.94 -3.83 0.52
CA LYS A 99 46.11 -3.63 1.37
C LYS A 99 46.16 -4.61 2.54
N GLU A 100 45.03 -4.86 3.20
CA GLU A 100 44.94 -5.88 4.25
C GLU A 100 45.28 -7.27 3.70
N ASN A 101 44.79 -7.61 2.50
CA ASN A 101 45.10 -8.89 1.86
C ASN A 101 46.59 -9.04 1.56
N GLU A 102 47.25 -7.99 1.10
CA GLU A 102 48.69 -7.96 0.84
C GLU A 102 49.50 -8.14 2.13
N MET A 103 49.13 -7.43 3.19
CA MET A 103 49.75 -7.56 4.51
C MET A 103 49.59 -8.97 5.09
N LEU A 104 48.39 -9.55 4.99
CA LEU A 104 48.12 -10.92 5.45
C LEU A 104 48.97 -11.94 4.67
N LYS A 105 49.13 -11.77 3.35
CA LYS A 105 49.99 -12.64 2.54
C LYS A 105 51.45 -12.55 2.96
N GLN A 106 51.94 -11.34 3.24
CA GLN A 106 53.32 -11.14 3.70
C GLN A 106 53.57 -11.77 5.06
N CYS A 107 52.65 -11.58 6.02
CA CYS A 107 52.72 -12.22 7.33
C CYS A 107 52.76 -13.76 7.23
N LEU A 108 51.91 -14.34 6.38
CA LEU A 108 51.89 -15.78 6.15
C LEU A 108 53.21 -16.30 5.57
N LEU A 109 53.84 -15.54 4.67
CA LEU A 109 55.12 -15.88 4.07
C LEU A 109 56.24 -15.90 5.13
N GLU A 110 56.33 -14.87 5.95
CA GLU A 110 57.33 -14.76 7.01
C GLU A 110 57.17 -15.87 8.07
N MET A 111 55.91 -16.18 8.44
CA MET A 111 55.61 -17.32 9.30
C MET A 111 56.06 -18.65 8.68
N SER A 112 55.91 -18.83 7.36
CA SER A 112 56.37 -20.04 6.69
C SER A 112 57.90 -20.16 6.71
N GLU A 113 58.64 -19.07 6.52
CA GLU A 113 60.10 -19.09 6.53
C GLU A 113 60.69 -19.44 7.91
N THR A 114 60.05 -18.98 8.99
CA THR A 114 60.48 -19.30 10.37
C THR A 114 60.20 -20.75 10.81
N VAL A 115 59.26 -21.44 10.17
CA VAL A 115 58.94 -22.84 10.48
C VAL A 115 59.87 -23.82 9.76
N TYR A 116 60.48 -23.41 8.64
CA TYR A 116 61.36 -24.26 7.82
C TYR A 116 62.86 -23.95 7.98
N ALA A 117 63.25 -23.02 8.85
CA ALA A 117 64.64 -22.68 9.19
C ALA A 117 65.10 -23.37 10.49
#